data_AF-A0A7Y1UF91-F1
#
_entry.id   AF-A0A7Y1UF91-F1
#
_cell.length_a   1.000
_cell.length_b   1.000
_cell.length_c   1.000
_cell.angle_alpha   90.00
_cell.angle_beta   90.00
_cell.angle_gamma   90.00
#
_symmetry.space_group_name_H-M   'P 1'
#
loop_
_entity.id
_entity.type
_entity.pdbx_description
1 polymer ?
#
loop_
_entity_poly.entity_id
_entity_poly.type
_entity_poly.pdbx_seq_one_letter_code
_entity_poly.pdbx_strand_id
1 'polypeptide(L)'
;LATRMREAGVSPAARIEAGFRLATGRAPGTRERRLLEGALVRQEAYFRGDPQRARDYLASGGETGMSGDEAIELAALQSAASLILNLDETITRE
;
A
#
# COMPACT_ATOMS: atom_id res chain seq x y z
N LEU A 1 -0.75 -5.62 -7.37
CA LEU A 1 -0.80 -4.13 -7.26
C LEU A 1 0.40 -3.59 -6.47
N ALA A 2 0.65 -4.09 -5.25
CA ALA A 2 1.76 -3.64 -4.40
C ALA A 2 3.15 -3.70 -5.06
N THR A 3 3.48 -4.78 -5.78
CA THR A 3 4.73 -4.91 -6.54
C THR A 3 4.90 -3.78 -7.57
N ARG A 4 3.83 -3.46 -8.31
CA ARG A 4 3.84 -2.36 -9.30
C ARG A 4 3.95 -0.99 -8.64
N MET A 5 3.37 -0.82 -7.45
CA MET A 5 3.56 0.40 -6.65
C MET A 5 5.02 0.54 -6.22
N ARG A 6 5.66 -0.55 -5.79
CA ARG A 6 7.09 -0.56 -5.42
C ARG A 6 8.00 -0.19 -6.59
N GLU A 7 7.70 -0.69 -7.79
CA GLU A 7 8.43 -0.39 -9.02
C GLU A 7 8.27 1.07 -9.51
N ALA A 8 7.21 1.76 -9.09
CA ALA A 8 6.91 3.13 -9.54
C ALA A 8 7.85 4.21 -8.94
N GLY A 9 8.80 3.82 -8.08
CA GLY A 9 9.82 4.70 -7.52
C GLY A 9 9.92 4.60 -6.00
N VAL A 10 10.78 5.43 -5.39
CA VAL A 10 11.06 5.37 -3.93
C VAL A 10 10.19 6.29 -3.08
N SER A 11 9.51 7.26 -3.70
CA SER A 11 8.67 8.23 -2.99
C SER A 11 7.30 7.63 -2.66
N PRO A 12 6.83 7.68 -1.40
CA PRO A 12 5.47 7.29 -1.03
C PRO A 12 4.41 7.87 -1.97
N ALA A 13 4.52 9.15 -2.32
CA ALA A 13 3.58 9.84 -3.20
C ALA A 13 3.52 9.20 -4.60
N ALA A 14 4.67 8.87 -5.19
CA ALA A 14 4.75 8.26 -6.52
C ALA A 14 4.15 6.84 -6.52
N ARG A 15 4.42 6.06 -5.47
CA ARG A 15 3.87 4.71 -5.30
C ARG A 15 2.34 4.74 -5.15
N ILE A 16 1.84 5.69 -4.37
CA ILE A 16 0.40 5.92 -4.14
C ILE A 16 -0.28 6.33 -5.45
N GLU A 17 0.27 7.30 -6.16
CA GLU A 17 -0.28 7.78 -7.43
C GLU A 17 -0.33 6.65 -8.48
N ALA A 18 0.74 5.85 -8.58
CA ALA A 18 0.78 4.70 -9.45
C ALA A 18 -0.29 3.66 -9.06
N GLY A 19 -0.37 3.30 -7.77
CA GLY A 19 -1.36 2.35 -7.27
C GLY A 19 -2.79 2.80 -7.53
N PHE A 20 -3.07 4.09 -7.30
CA PHE A 20 -4.39 4.68 -7.49
C PHE A 20 -4.78 4.71 -8.97
N ARG A 21 -3.87 5.10 -9.87
CA ARG A 21 -4.11 5.03 -11.32
C ARG A 21 -4.34 3.62 -11.82
N LEU A 22 -3.57 2.65 -11.32
CA LEU A 22 -3.70 1.25 -11.70
C LEU A 22 -5.04 0.65 -11.25
N ALA A 23 -5.57 1.07 -10.10
CA ALA A 23 -6.84 0.58 -9.58
C ALA A 23 -8.06 1.30 -10.16
N THR A 24 -8.00 2.63 -10.32
CA THR A 24 -9.18 3.47 -10.61
C THR A 24 -9.13 4.15 -11.98
N GLY A 25 -8.02 4.05 -12.72
CA GLY A 25 -7.82 4.72 -14.01
C GLY A 25 -7.60 6.24 -13.93
N ARG A 26 -7.65 6.86 -12.75
CA ARG A 26 -7.44 8.31 -12.54
C ARG A 26 -6.35 8.61 -11.51
N ALA A 27 -5.91 9.86 -11.44
CA ALA A 27 -5.05 10.31 -10.35
C ALA A 27 -5.86 10.51 -9.05
N PRO A 28 -5.25 10.28 -7.88
CA PRO A 28 -5.87 10.61 -6.60
C PRO A 28 -5.96 12.14 -6.46
N GLY A 29 -7.08 12.62 -5.92
CA GLY A 29 -7.21 14.02 -5.49
C GLY A 29 -6.36 14.31 -4.26
N THR A 30 -6.23 15.60 -3.89
CA THR A 30 -5.40 16.04 -2.76
C THR A 30 -5.74 15.36 -1.44
N ARG A 31 -7.04 15.15 -1.17
CA ARG A 31 -7.51 14.50 0.07
C ARG A 31 -7.20 13.01 0.09
N GLU A 32 -7.48 12.31 -1.01
CA GLU A 32 -7.20 10.87 -1.16
C GLU A 32 -5.70 10.60 -1.03
N ARG A 33 -4.88 11.39 -1.74
CA ARG A 33 -3.42 11.29 -1.67
C ARG A 33 -2.91 11.44 -0.24
N ARG A 34 -3.31 12.50 0.48
CA ARG A 34 -2.89 12.72 1.88
C ARG A 34 -3.32 11.58 2.81
N LEU A 35 -4.53 11.07 2.62
CA LEU A 35 -5.06 9.97 3.44
C LEU A 35 -4.26 8.69 3.21
N LEU A 36 -3.99 8.36 1.94
CA LEU A 36 -3.24 7.17 1.55
C LEU A 36 -1.77 7.27 1.97
N GLU A 37 -1.12 8.43 1.79
CA GLU A 37 0.26 8.66 2.23
C GLU A 37 0.37 8.51 3.75
N GLY A 38 -0.55 9.12 4.51
CA GLY A 38 -0.60 8.96 5.95
C GLY A 38 -0.88 7.52 6.39
N ALA A 39 -1.71 6.78 5.65
CA ALA A 39 -1.94 5.37 5.91
C ALA A 39 -0.66 4.55 5.68
N LEU A 40 0.04 4.77 4.56
CA LEU A 40 1.28 4.06 4.24
C LEU A 40 2.34 4.25 5.34
N VAL A 41 2.58 5.50 5.76
CA VAL A 41 3.54 5.80 6.85
C VAL A 41 3.15 5.11 8.16
N ARG A 42 1.86 5.10 8.50
CA ARG A 42 1.39 4.39 9.71
C ARG A 42 1.59 2.89 9.61
N GLN A 43 1.34 2.30 8.44
CA GLN A 43 1.54 0.86 8.22
C GLN A 43 3.03 0.49 8.26
N GLU A 44 3.91 1.30 7.67
CA GLU A 44 5.36 1.10 7.78
C GLU A 44 5.82 1.13 9.24
N ALA A 45 5.37 2.12 10.03
CA ALA A 45 5.70 2.20 11.45
C ALA A 45 5.16 1.00 12.25
N TYR A 46 3.93 0.57 11.93
CA TYR A 46 3.29 -0.59 12.55
C TYR A 46 4.09 -1.89 12.29
N PHE A 47 4.50 -2.13 11.04
CA PHE A 47 5.29 -3.29 10.66
C PHE A 47 6.76 -3.21 11.11
N ARG A 48 7.36 -2.02 11.19
CA ARG A 48 8.69 -1.84 11.80
C ARG A 48 8.70 -2.19 13.28
N GLY A 49 7.61 -1.91 14.00
CA GLY A 49 7.47 -2.26 15.41
C GLY A 49 7.44 -3.77 15.64
N ASP A 50 7.05 -4.56 14.64
CA ASP A 50 7.01 -6.01 14.69
C ASP A 50 7.15 -6.60 13.26
N PRO A 51 8.39 -6.85 12.80
CA PRO A 51 8.65 -7.37 11.45
C PRO A 51 8.03 -8.74 11.18
N GLN A 52 7.67 -9.50 12.22
CA GLN A 52 6.97 -10.77 12.04
C GLN A 52 5.57 -10.55 11.50
N ARG A 53 4.87 -9.49 11.94
CA ARG A 53 3.55 -9.12 11.38
C ARG A 53 3.60 -8.84 9.89
N ALA A 54 4.69 -8.23 9.41
CA ALA A 54 4.87 -7.96 7.98
C ALA A 54 4.91 -9.28 7.19
N ARG A 55 5.68 -10.26 7.68
CA ARG A 55 5.79 -11.58 7.06
C ARG A 55 4.47 -12.33 7.10
N ASP A 56 3.79 -12.35 8.24
CA ASP A 56 2.50 -13.03 8.39
C ASP A 56 1.43 -12.40 7.49
N TYR A 57 1.43 -11.07 7.39
CA TYR A 57 0.54 -10.33 6.49
C TYR A 57 0.80 -10.68 5.01
N LEU A 58 2.06 -10.70 4.58
CA LEU A 58 2.42 -11.08 3.21
C LEU A 58 2.11 -12.55 2.91
N ALA A 59 2.38 -13.45 3.86
CA ALA A 59 2.07 -14.87 3.72
C ALA A 59 0.57 -15.11 3.51
N SER A 60 -0.30 -14.35 4.18
CA SER A 60 -1.74 -14.43 3.97
C SER A 60 -2.18 -14.03 2.55
N GLY A 61 -1.38 -13.20 1.86
CA GLY A 61 -1.57 -12.81 0.47
C GLY A 61 -0.86 -13.72 -0.55
N GLY A 62 -0.20 -14.79 -0.09
CA GLY A 62 0.56 -15.71 -0.95
C GLY A 62 1.99 -15.27 -1.25
N GLU A 63 2.48 -14.18 -0.66
CA GLU A 63 3.87 -13.74 -0.81
C GLU A 63 4.75 -14.33 0.30
N THR A 64 5.63 -15.25 -0.10
CA THR A 64 6.56 -15.94 0.81
C THR A 64 8.00 -15.65 0.43
N GLY A 65 8.87 -15.48 1.43
CA GLY A 65 10.33 -15.36 1.23
C GLY A 65 10.90 -13.96 1.44
N MET A 66 10.07 -12.95 1.69
CA MET A 66 10.56 -11.62 2.07
C MET A 66 10.85 -11.52 3.56
N SER A 67 11.88 -10.75 3.91
CA SER A 67 12.29 -10.56 5.29
C SER A 67 12.85 -9.16 5.53
N GLY A 68 12.92 -8.77 6.81
CA GLY A 68 13.44 -7.46 7.21
C GLY A 68 12.68 -6.30 6.57
N ASP A 69 13.43 -5.30 6.10
CA ASP A 69 12.88 -4.08 5.53
C ASP A 69 12.07 -4.31 4.25
N GLU A 70 12.42 -5.32 3.45
CA GLU A 70 11.69 -5.65 2.22
C GLU A 70 10.28 -6.15 2.54
N ALA A 71 10.13 -7.00 3.56
CA ALA A 71 8.82 -7.46 4.01
C ALA A 71 7.98 -6.30 4.56
N ILE A 72 8.59 -5.40 5.32
CA ILE A 72 7.92 -4.23 5.90
C ILE A 72 7.41 -3.30 4.80
N GLU A 73 8.27 -2.96 3.85
CA GLU A 73 7.93 -2.09 2.72
C GLU A 73 6.77 -2.69 1.92
N LEU A 74 6.86 -3.97 1.56
CA LEU A 74 5.84 -4.59 0.75
C LEU A 74 4.52 -4.79 1.49
N ALA A 75 4.56 -5.16 2.78
CA ALA A 75 3.36 -5.28 3.60
C ALA A 75 2.63 -3.93 3.71
N ALA A 76 3.38 -2.84 3.90
CA ALA A 76 2.81 -1.49 3.96
C ALA A 76 2.19 -1.09 2.60
N LEU A 77 2.85 -1.37 1.48
CA LEU A 77 2.33 -1.12 0.14
C LEU A 77 1.10 -1.98 -0.18
N GLN A 78 1.06 -3.23 0.26
CA GLN A 78 -0.09 -4.12 0.09
C GLN A 78 -1.29 -3.65 0.91
N SER A 79 -1.05 -3.13 2.12
CA SER A 79 -2.11 -2.50 2.92
C SER A 79 -2.65 -1.24 2.22
N ALA A 80 -1.78 -0.37 1.69
CA ALA A 80 -2.19 0.80 0.91
C ALA A 80 -2.97 0.40 -0.36
N ALA A 81 -2.52 -0.64 -1.07
CA ALA A 81 -3.22 -1.19 -2.23
C ALA A 81 -4.63 -1.68 -1.87
N SER A 82 -4.78 -2.41 -0.76
CA SER A 82 -6.08 -2.86 -0.26
C SER A 82 -6.99 -1.68 0.09
N LEU A 83 -6.45 -0.62 0.70
CA LEU A 83 -7.19 0.60 1.00
C LEU A 83 -7.66 1.32 -0.26
N ILE A 84 -6.84 1.37 -1.31
CA ILE A 84 -7.22 1.96 -2.61
C ILE A 84 -8.36 1.16 -3.25
N LEU A 85 -8.27 -0.17 -3.25
CA LEU A 85 -9.32 -1.04 -3.80
C LEU A 85 -10.64 -0.94 -3.02
N ASN A 86 -10.57 -0.81 -1.70
CA ASN A 86 -11.75 -0.59 -0.86
C ASN A 86 -12.32 0.84 -0.99
N LEU A 87 -11.48 1.84 -1.24
CA LEU A 87 -11.92 3.21 -1.49
C LEU A 87 -12.78 3.31 -2.75
N ASP A 88 -12.42 2.59 -3.82
CA ASP A 88 -13.21 2.49 -5.05
C ASP A 88 -14.63 1.98 -4.77
N GLU A 89 -14.76 0.96 -3.91
CA GLU A 89 -16.05 0.40 -3.50
C GLU A 89 -16.88 1.37 -2.63
N THR A 90 -16.24 2.14 -1.75
CA THR A 90 -16.94 3.16 -0.94
C THR A 90 -17.36 4.40 -1.72
N ILE A 91 -16.64 4.80 -2.78
CA ILE A 91 -16.98 5.97 -3.60
C ILE A 91 -18.09 5.64 -4.60
N THR A 92 -18.23 4.38 -5.01
CA THR A 92 -19.23 3.96 -6.01
C THR A 92 -20.60 3.60 -5.38
N ARG A 93 -20.72 3.58 -4.05
CA ARG A 93 -21.97 3.32 -3.33
C ARG A 93 -22.59 4.60 -2.75
N GLU A 94 -22.99 5.53 -3.60
CA GLU A 94 -24.01 6.56 -3.31
C GLU A 94 -24.89 6.82 -4.53
#